data_AF-A0AAF0XJF5-F1
#
_entry.id   AF-A0AAF0XJF5-F1
#
_cell.length_a   1.000
_cell.length_b   1.000
_cell.length_c   1.000
_cell.angle_alpha   90.00
_cell.angle_beta   90.00
_cell.angle_gamma   90.00
#
_symmetry.space_group_name_H-M   'P 1'
#
loop_
_entity.id
_entity.type
_entity.pdbx_description
1 polymer ?
#
loop_
_entity_poly.entity_id
_entity_poly.type
_entity_poly.pdbx_seq_one_letter_code
_entity_poly.pdbx_strand_id
1 'polypeptide(L)'
;MFKQCAEKSDIKFTKSLQLDCPTRWNSTYLMLETAILYQKAFDKLEDKEAKFSRDLGDDLPTEQDWKNAKIITKFLKRFYDVTCKLSGALYSTANLYFPEILKILRDLQLCETNSNPALVEMGKQMREKFEKYWGVS
;
A
#
# COMPACT_ATOMS: atom_id res chain seq x y z
N MET A 1 -18.92 -11.47 -11.33
CA MET A 1 -18.71 -12.55 -10.34
C MET A 1 -18.11 -12.03 -9.04
N PHE A 2 -16.91 -11.43 -9.05
CA PHE A 2 -16.28 -10.85 -7.85
C PHE A 2 -17.18 -9.90 -7.04
N LYS A 3 -17.92 -9.00 -7.70
CA LYS A 3 -18.90 -8.12 -7.06
C LYS A 3 -19.95 -8.90 -6.25
N GLN A 4 -20.42 -10.04 -6.75
CA GLN A 4 -21.37 -10.91 -6.04
C GLN A 4 -20.71 -11.61 -4.85
N CYS A 5 -19.40 -11.92 -4.91
CA CYS A 5 -18.66 -12.41 -3.74
C CYS A 5 -18.54 -11.32 -2.67
N ALA A 6 -18.29 -10.06 -3.05
CA ALA A 6 -18.27 -8.94 -2.13
C ALA A 6 -19.62 -8.71 -1.45
N GLU A 7 -20.71 -8.66 -2.23
CA GLU A 7 -22.08 -8.52 -1.72
C GLU A 7 -22.45 -9.65 -0.76
N LYS A 8 -22.12 -10.91 -1.11
CA LYS A 8 -22.33 -12.06 -0.23
C LYS A 8 -21.46 -12.04 1.03
N SER A 9 -20.37 -11.27 1.06
CA SER A 9 -19.50 -11.08 2.23
C SER A 9 -19.89 -9.86 3.07
N ASP A 10 -21.06 -9.27 2.84
CA ASP A 10 -21.53 -8.02 3.45
C ASP A 10 -20.57 -6.85 3.22
N ILE A 11 -19.78 -6.90 2.14
CA ILE A 11 -18.88 -5.81 1.74
C ILE A 11 -19.55 -5.01 0.63
N LYS A 12 -19.81 -3.74 0.90
CA LYS A 12 -20.30 -2.80 -0.12
C LYS A 12 -19.21 -2.60 -1.18
N PHE A 13 -19.52 -2.89 -2.44
CA PHE A 13 -18.61 -2.65 -3.54
C PHE A 13 -18.56 -1.16 -3.90
N THR A 14 -17.67 -0.40 -3.26
CA THR A 14 -17.56 1.06 -3.40
C THR A 14 -16.39 1.53 -4.25
N LYS A 15 -15.36 0.68 -4.43
CA LYS A 15 -14.15 0.96 -5.19
C LYS A 15 -13.94 -0.14 -6.24
N SER A 16 -13.53 0.23 -7.46
CA SER A 16 -13.05 -0.75 -8.45
C SER A 16 -11.69 -1.29 -8.03
N LEU A 17 -11.43 -2.58 -8.27
CA LEU A 17 -10.07 -3.14 -8.14
C LEU A 17 -9.10 -2.31 -8.99
N GLN A 18 -7.90 -2.06 -8.45
CA GLN A 18 -6.85 -1.30 -9.11
C GLN A 18 -5.70 -2.26 -9.43
N LEU A 19 -5.04 -2.09 -10.58
CA LEU A 19 -3.83 -2.85 -10.90
C LEU A 19 -2.60 -2.10 -10.39
N ASP A 20 -1.58 -2.84 -9.99
CA ASP A 20 -0.29 -2.26 -9.64
C ASP A 20 0.47 -1.80 -10.88
N CYS A 21 1.27 -0.74 -10.70
CA CYS A 21 2.31 -0.31 -11.61
C CYS A 21 3.65 -0.35 -10.83
N PRO A 22 4.53 -1.31 -11.12
CA PRO A 22 5.74 -1.56 -10.31
C PRO A 22 6.69 -0.38 -10.16
N THR A 23 6.60 0.60 -11.07
CA THR A 23 7.43 1.82 -11.05
C THR A 23 6.83 2.95 -10.22
N ARG A 24 5.61 2.78 -9.67
CA ARG A 24 4.87 3.81 -8.92
C ARG A 24 4.30 3.24 -7.62
N TRP A 25 4.97 3.52 -6.51
CA TRP A 25 4.50 3.10 -5.18
C TRP A 25 3.04 3.55 -4.86
N ASN A 26 2.57 4.65 -5.45
CA ASN A 26 1.18 5.12 -5.33
C ASN A 26 0.16 4.11 -5.86
N SER A 27 0.42 3.46 -7.00
CA SER A 27 -0.49 2.44 -7.52
C SER A 27 -0.47 1.20 -6.64
N THR A 28 0.70 0.83 -6.10
CA THR A 28 0.82 -0.28 -5.15
C THR A 28 -0.01 -0.02 -3.91
N TYR A 29 0.04 1.20 -3.35
CA TYR A 29 -0.82 1.61 -2.24
C TYR A 29 -2.31 1.48 -2.57
N LEU A 30 -2.77 2.05 -3.69
CA LEU A 30 -4.17 2.03 -4.09
C LEU A 30 -4.68 0.61 -4.36
N MET A 31 -3.85 -0.23 -4.98
CA MET A 31 -4.13 -1.65 -5.19
C MET A 31 -4.29 -2.36 -3.84
N LEU A 32 -3.29 -2.27 -2.94
CA LEU A 32 -3.35 -2.96 -1.65
C LEU A 32 -4.49 -2.47 -0.77
N GLU A 33 -4.74 -1.16 -0.71
CA GLU A 33 -5.85 -0.57 0.05
C GLU A 33 -7.19 -1.15 -0.42
N THR A 34 -7.37 -1.29 -1.73
CA THR A 34 -8.58 -1.84 -2.32
C THR A 34 -8.66 -3.36 -2.16
N ALA A 35 -7.54 -4.08 -2.30
CA ALA A 35 -7.49 -5.52 -2.14
C ALA A 35 -7.82 -5.94 -0.70
N ILE A 36 -7.26 -5.25 0.29
CA ILE A 36 -7.54 -5.46 1.72
C ILE A 36 -9.00 -5.19 2.04
N LEU A 37 -9.60 -4.13 1.48
CA LEU A 37 -11.03 -3.84 1.65
C LEU A 37 -11.90 -5.02 1.21
N TYR A 38 -11.47 -5.75 0.17
CA TYR A 38 -12.20 -6.88 -0.39
C TYR A 38 -11.61 -8.24 -0.01
N GLN A 39 -10.78 -8.35 1.03
CA GLN A 39 -10.16 -9.62 1.43
C GLN A 39 -11.20 -10.77 1.52
N LYS A 40 -12.29 -10.60 2.26
CA LYS A 40 -13.35 -11.63 2.37
C LYS A 40 -14.06 -11.94 1.05
N ALA A 41 -14.00 -11.04 0.07
CA ALA A 41 -14.56 -11.29 -1.25
C ALA A 41 -13.62 -12.17 -2.09
N PHE A 42 -12.30 -12.02 -1.92
CA PHE A 42 -11.29 -12.91 -2.49
C PHE A 42 -11.39 -14.31 -1.88
N ASP A 43 -11.49 -14.42 -0.55
CA ASP A 43 -11.67 -15.71 0.14
C ASP A 43 -12.90 -16.47 -0.42
N LYS A 44 -14.04 -15.78 -0.58
CA LYS A 44 -15.25 -16.39 -1.18
C LYS A 44 -15.15 -16.68 -2.68
N LEU A 45 -14.25 -16.01 -3.40
CA LEU A 45 -14.01 -16.29 -4.80
C LEU A 45 -13.22 -17.60 -4.94
N GLU A 46 -12.21 -17.78 -4.09
CA GLU A 46 -11.44 -19.01 -3.98
C GLU A 46 -12.33 -20.23 -3.70
N ASP A 47 -13.25 -20.12 -2.74
CA ASP A 47 -14.18 -21.20 -2.41
C ASP A 47 -15.11 -21.60 -3.57
N LYS A 48 -15.43 -20.67 -4.46
CA LYS A 48 -16.48 -20.85 -5.50
C LYS A 48 -15.93 -21.20 -6.85
N GLU A 49 -14.72 -20.75 -7.17
CA GLU A 49 -14.19 -20.84 -8.52
C GLU A 49 -12.93 -21.68 -8.52
N ALA A 50 -13.10 -22.99 -8.73
CA ALA A 50 -11.98 -23.92 -8.83
C ALA A 50 -10.96 -23.52 -9.92
N LYS A 51 -11.38 -22.75 -10.93
CA LYS A 51 -10.47 -22.16 -11.93
C LYS A 51 -9.59 -21.08 -11.31
N PHE A 52 -10.14 -20.20 -10.46
CA PHE A 52 -9.37 -19.16 -9.76
C PHE A 52 -8.27 -19.79 -8.90
N SER A 53 -8.62 -20.80 -8.09
CA SER A 53 -7.64 -21.50 -7.26
C SER A 53 -6.63 -22.29 -8.10
N ARG A 54 -7.04 -22.87 -9.23
CA ARG A 54 -6.13 -23.59 -10.13
C ARG A 54 -5.16 -22.68 -10.87
N ASP A 55 -5.65 -21.54 -11.36
CA ASP A 55 -4.85 -20.59 -12.15
C ASP A 55 -3.82 -19.89 -11.26
N LEU A 56 -4.13 -19.65 -9.98
CA LEU A 56 -3.20 -19.07 -9.01
C LEU A 56 -2.32 -20.11 -8.31
N GLY A 57 -2.83 -21.30 -8.00
CA GLY A 57 -2.05 -22.35 -7.35
C GLY A 57 -1.35 -21.86 -6.08
N ASP A 58 -0.02 -21.92 -6.07
CA ASP A 58 0.82 -21.47 -4.96
C ASP A 58 0.90 -19.94 -4.81
N ASP A 59 0.42 -19.17 -5.79
CA ASP A 59 0.36 -17.70 -5.75
C ASP A 59 -0.90 -17.18 -5.02
N LEU A 60 -1.71 -18.06 -4.43
CA LEU A 60 -2.85 -17.65 -3.60
C LEU A 60 -2.36 -16.91 -2.34
N PRO A 61 -2.90 -15.71 -2.04
CA PRO A 61 -2.47 -14.95 -0.87
C PRO A 61 -2.71 -15.71 0.43
N THR A 62 -1.64 -15.96 1.18
CA THR A 62 -1.73 -16.60 2.50
C THR A 62 -2.21 -15.60 3.56
N GLU A 63 -2.59 -16.11 4.75
CA GLU A 63 -2.90 -15.23 5.89
C GLU A 63 -1.71 -14.32 6.26
N GLN A 64 -0.48 -14.82 6.08
CA GLN A 64 0.73 -14.04 6.33
C GLN A 64 0.92 -12.92 5.29
N ASP A 65 0.58 -13.17 4.02
CA ASP A 65 0.61 -12.15 2.97
C ASP A 65 -0.39 -11.04 3.26
N TRP A 66 -1.60 -11.38 3.71
CA TRP A 66 -2.58 -10.38 4.13
C TRP A 66 -2.12 -9.55 5.32
N LYS A 67 -1.42 -10.17 6.28
CA LYS A 67 -0.80 -9.45 7.41
C LYS A 67 0.28 -8.48 6.90
N ASN A 68 1.17 -8.96 6.04
CA ASN A 68 2.23 -8.13 5.44
C ASN A 68 1.64 -6.98 4.59
N ALA A 69 0.63 -7.25 3.77
CA ALA A 69 -0.07 -6.26 2.95
C ALA A 69 -0.67 -5.14 3.82
N LYS A 70 -1.34 -5.47 4.93
CA LYS A 70 -1.90 -4.47 5.86
C LYS A 70 -0.83 -3.57 6.46
N ILE A 71 0.29 -4.17 6.83
CA ILE A 71 1.44 -3.46 7.39
C ILE A 71 2.05 -2.51 6.34
N ILE A 72 2.33 -2.99 5.13
CA ILE A 72 2.88 -2.20 4.02
C ILE A 72 1.90 -1.07 3.63
N THR A 73 0.61 -1.37 3.53
CA THR A 73 -0.43 -0.37 3.19
C THR A 73 -0.47 0.76 4.20
N LYS A 74 -0.39 0.44 5.50
CA LYS A 74 -0.35 1.46 6.57
C LYS A 74 0.89 2.35 6.46
N PHE A 75 2.01 1.78 6.06
CA PHE A 75 3.24 2.52 5.82
C PHE A 75 3.12 3.45 4.60
N LEU A 76 2.74 2.91 3.43
CA LEU A 76 2.59 3.68 2.19
C LEU A 76 1.52 4.77 2.30
N LYS A 77 0.47 4.54 3.12
CA LYS A 77 -0.58 5.52 3.38
C LYS A 77 -0.04 6.88 3.83
N ARG A 78 0.97 6.90 4.71
CA ARG A 78 1.53 8.15 5.22
C ARG A 78 2.16 8.99 4.10
N PHE A 79 2.90 8.33 3.21
CA PHE A 79 3.46 8.98 2.03
C PHE A 79 2.37 9.45 1.08
N TYR A 80 1.33 8.62 0.88
CA TYR A 80 0.22 8.95 0.00
C TYR A 80 -0.51 10.20 0.49
N ASP A 81 -0.88 10.25 1.77
CA ASP A 81 -1.59 11.38 2.38
C ASP A 81 -0.76 12.67 2.30
N VAL A 82 0.55 12.59 2.54
CA VAL A 82 1.46 13.74 2.36
C VAL A 82 1.50 14.16 0.89
N THR A 83 1.74 13.22 -0.03
CA THR A 83 1.84 13.50 -1.47
C THR A 83 0.56 14.12 -2.02
N CYS A 84 -0.62 13.66 -1.59
CA CYS A 84 -1.91 14.26 -1.98
C CYS A 84 -2.06 15.70 -1.47
N LYS A 85 -1.61 16.00 -0.25
CA LYS A 85 -1.59 17.39 0.25
C LYS A 85 -0.64 18.25 -0.59
N LEU A 86 0.52 17.70 -0.93
CA LEU A 86 1.54 18.39 -1.72
C LEU A 86 1.09 18.65 -3.16
N SER A 87 0.35 17.72 -3.77
CA SER A 87 -0.17 17.85 -5.13
C SER A 87 -1.38 18.77 -5.23
N GLY A 88 -2.17 18.89 -4.15
CA GLY A 88 -3.32 19.81 -4.07
C GLY A 88 -2.94 21.26 -3.76
N ALA A 89 -1.70 21.53 -3.32
CA ALA A 89 -1.22 22.88 -3.06
C ALA A 89 -0.85 23.57 -4.38
N LEU A 90 -1.81 24.28 -4.96
CA LEU A 90 -1.71 24.89 -6.30
C LEU A 90 -0.47 25.77 -6.52
N TYR A 91 0.07 26.40 -5.47
CA TYR A 91 1.38 27.07 -5.49
C TYR A 91 1.83 27.16 -4.03
N SER A 92 2.87 26.44 -3.62
CA SER A 92 3.29 26.44 -2.22
C SER A 92 4.73 26.89 -2.06
N THR A 93 4.88 27.95 -1.27
CA THR A 93 6.15 28.47 -0.76
C THR A 93 6.80 27.41 0.15
N ALA A 94 8.13 27.30 0.13
CA ALA A 94 8.89 26.23 0.80
C ALA A 94 8.51 25.98 2.28
N ASN A 95 8.00 27.01 2.98
CA ASN A 95 7.53 26.93 4.37
C ASN A 95 6.37 25.95 4.61
N LEU A 96 5.56 25.62 3.60
CA LEU A 96 4.47 24.64 3.73
C LEU A 96 4.92 23.21 3.41
N TYR A 97 5.89 23.06 2.50
CA TYR A 97 6.43 21.75 2.10
C TYR A 97 7.38 21.16 3.14
N PHE A 98 8.22 22.00 3.74
CA PHE A 98 9.29 21.55 4.64
C PHE A 98 8.78 20.72 5.84
N PRO A 99 7.70 21.11 6.56
CA PRO A 99 7.17 20.30 7.65
C PRO A 99 6.65 18.93 7.21
N GLU A 100 6.04 18.83 6.02
CA GLU A 100 5.52 17.57 5.49
C GLU A 100 6.64 16.63 5.04
N ILE A 101 7.71 17.17 4.45
CA ILE A 101 8.92 16.42 4.10
C ILE A 101 9.61 15.88 5.37
N LEU A 102 9.68 16.68 6.44
CA LEU A 102 10.22 16.23 7.73
C LEU A 102 9.37 15.10 8.35
N LYS A 103 8.04 15.12 8.17
CA LYS A 103 7.17 14.01 8.62
C LYS A 103 7.52 12.72 7.89
N ILE A 104 7.68 12.77 6.56
CA ILE A 104 8.13 11.62 5.76
C ILE A 104 9.46 11.06 6.28
N LEU A 105 10.45 11.93 6.53
CA LEU A 105 11.74 11.53 7.08
C LEU A 105 11.62 10.84 8.44
N ARG A 106 10.82 11.39 9.35
CA ARG A 106 10.56 10.77 10.66
C ARG A 106 9.86 9.42 10.53
N ASP A 107 8.89 9.31 9.62
CA ASP A 107 8.18 8.07 9.37
C ASP A 107 9.12 6.98 8.81
N LEU A 108 10.06 7.35 7.93
CA LEU A 108 11.12 6.45 7.43
C LEU A 108 12.02 5.96 8.58
N GLN A 109 12.51 6.88 9.42
CA GLN A 109 13.36 6.55 10.57
C GLN A 109 12.64 5.63 11.57
N LEU A 110 11.36 5.89 11.84
CA LEU A 110 10.57 5.04 12.74
C LEU A 110 10.40 3.62 12.17
N CYS A 111 10.34 3.48 10.83
CA CYS A 111 10.23 2.17 10.20
C CYS A 111 11.50 1.33 10.29
N GLU A 112 12.68 1.96 10.43
CA GLU A 112 13.92 1.24 10.72
C GLU A 112 13.92 0.57 12.11
N THR A 113 13.07 1.04 13.02
CA THR A 113 12.90 0.45 14.37
C THR A 113 11.74 -0.55 14.46
N ASN A 114 11.11 -0.91 13.34
CA ASN A 114 9.98 -1.83 13.33
C ASN A 114 10.42 -3.27 13.64
N SER A 115 9.55 -4.04 14.30
CA SER A 115 9.81 -5.45 14.59
C SER A 115 9.79 -6.37 13.37
N ASN A 116 9.22 -5.92 12.23
CA ASN A 116 9.18 -6.70 10.99
C ASN A 116 10.43 -6.41 10.11
N PRO A 117 11.34 -7.39 9.91
CA PRO A 117 12.57 -7.20 9.15
C PRO A 117 12.34 -6.71 7.71
N ALA A 118 11.26 -7.16 7.06
CA ALA A 118 10.95 -6.74 5.69
C ALA A 118 10.58 -5.25 5.62
N LEU A 119 9.93 -4.71 6.66
CA LEU A 119 9.66 -3.27 6.73
C LEU A 119 10.90 -2.45 7.04
N VAL A 120 11.77 -2.97 7.91
CA VAL A 120 13.04 -2.32 8.22
C VAL A 120 13.85 -2.16 6.93
N GLU A 121 13.96 -3.23 6.16
CA GLU A 121 14.69 -3.22 4.89
C GLU A 121 14.05 -2.28 3.86
N MET A 122 12.73 -2.35 3.69
CA MET A 122 12.01 -1.42 2.81
C MET A 122 12.17 0.05 3.25
N GLY A 123 12.09 0.32 4.56
CA GLY A 123 12.28 1.65 5.13
C GLY A 123 13.67 2.21 4.84
N LYS A 124 14.72 1.39 5.02
CA LYS A 124 16.10 1.74 4.69
C LYS A 124 16.27 2.08 3.21
N GLN A 125 15.81 1.21 2.32
CA GLN A 125 15.94 1.44 0.87
C GLN A 125 15.19 2.71 0.41
N MET A 126 14.03 3.00 1.00
CA MET A 126 13.29 4.22 0.71
C MET A 126 13.98 5.47 1.26
N ARG A 127 14.61 5.37 2.43
CA ARG A 127 15.41 6.44 3.01
C ARG A 127 16.66 6.73 2.19
N GLU A 128 17.40 5.70 1.77
CA GLU A 128 18.57 5.88 0.90
C GLU A 128 18.21 6.62 -0.40
N LYS A 129 17.10 6.22 -1.04
CA LYS A 129 16.58 6.91 -2.23
C LYS A 129 16.19 8.36 -1.94
N PHE A 130 15.60 8.60 -0.76
CA PHE A 130 15.25 9.94 -0.31
C PHE A 130 16.50 10.81 -0.11
N GLU A 131 17.48 10.35 0.67
CA GLU A 131 18.73 11.07 0.96
C GLU A 131 19.51 11.36 -0.33
N LYS A 132 19.55 10.40 -1.26
CA LYS A 132 20.15 10.58 -2.59
C LYS A 132 19.45 11.66 -3.42
N TYR A 133 18.12 11.74 -3.39
CA TYR A 133 17.36 12.76 -4.12
C TYR A 133 17.63 14.17 -3.58
N TRP A 134 17.81 14.30 -2.27
CA TRP A 134 18.03 15.59 -1.59
C TRP A 134 19.51 15.96 -1.39
N GLY A 135 20.45 15.12 -1.85
CA GLY A 135 21.90 15.39 -1.75
C GLY A 135 22.42 15.42 -0.30
N VAL A 136 21.82 14.63 0.59
CA VAL A 136 22.19 14.56 2.02
C VAL A 136 23.21 13.43 2.29
N SER A 137 23.68 12.74 1.24
CA SER A 137 24.69 11.67 1.33
C SER A 137 26.11 12.14 1.05
#